data_AF-A0A133UVB5-F1
#
_entry.id   AF-A0A133UVB5-F1
#
_cell.length_a   1.000
_cell.length_b   1.000
_cell.length_c   1.000
_cell.angle_alpha   90.00
_cell.angle_beta   90.00
_cell.angle_gamma   90.00
#
_symmetry.space_group_name_H-M   'P 1'
#
loop_
_entity.id
_entity.type
_entity.pdbx_description
1 polymer ?
#
loop_
_entity_poly.entity_id
_entity_poly.type
_entity_poly.pdbx_seq_one_letter_code
_entity_poly.pdbx_strand_id
1 'polypeptide(L)' 'MDAAKKGISIELLFAVGNPTKEVIKAIEEHSIQLVVIESLREKISEIFWGDEVKYLKERAPCEVLTI' A
#
# COMPACT_ATOMS: atom_id res chain seq x y z
N MET A 1 3.63 4.28 -21.21
CA MET A 1 2.55 3.37 -21.66
C MET A 1 1.26 3.86 -21.03
N ASP A 2 0.24 4.12 -21.84
CA ASP A 2 -1.00 4.78 -21.39
C ASP A 2 -1.97 3.71 -20.85
N ALA A 3 -2.11 3.63 -19.52
CA ALA A 3 -2.91 2.58 -18.85
C ALA A 3 -4.39 2.62 -19.25
N ALA A 4 -4.91 3.79 -19.60
CA ALA A 4 -6.27 3.97 -20.10
C ALA A 4 -6.51 3.19 -21.40
N LYS A 5 -5.50 3.09 -22.29
CA LYS A 5 -5.59 2.30 -23.53
C LYS A 5 -5.66 0.79 -23.28
N LYS A 6 -5.36 0.34 -22.06
CA LYS A 6 -5.47 -1.06 -21.62
C LYS A 6 -6.75 -1.34 -20.82
N GLY A 7 -7.67 -0.38 -20.73
CA GLY A 7 -8.89 -0.50 -19.94
C GLY A 7 -8.66 -0.45 -18.42
N ILE A 8 -7.51 0.08 -17.99
CA ILE A 8 -7.16 0.22 -16.58
C ILE A 8 -7.59 1.63 -16.13
N SER A 9 -8.50 1.69 -15.16
CA SER A 9 -8.81 2.92 -14.45
C SER A 9 -7.77 3.16 -13.36
N ILE A 10 -7.22 4.37 -13.29
CA ILE A 10 -6.24 4.76 -12.27
C ILE A 10 -6.78 5.97 -11.52
N GLU A 11 -6.83 5.85 -10.20
CA GLU A 11 -7.11 6.93 -9.27
C GLU A 11 -5.84 7.17 -8.43
N LEU A 12 -5.37 8.42 -8.39
CA LEU A 12 -4.21 8.80 -7.58
C LEU A 12 -4.71 9.40 -6.27
N LEU A 13 -4.29 8.80 -5.15
CA LEU A 13 -4.63 9.27 -3.81
C LEU A 13 -3.40 9.91 -3.17
N PHE A 14 -3.57 11.13 -2.67
CA PHE A 14 -2.55 11.84 -1.90
C PHE A 14 -3.08 12.06 -0.48
N ALA A 15 -2.33 11.59 0.52
CA ALA A 15 -2.71 11.66 1.91
C ALA A 15 -1.60 12.27 2.77
N VAL A 16 -1.98 12.87 3.90
CA VAL A 16 -1.06 13.43 4.90
C VAL A 16 -1.42 12.82 6.24
N GLY A 17 -0.49 12.09 6.86
CA GLY A 17 -0.74 11.42 8.12
C GLY A 17 0.25 10.28 8.37
N ASN A 18 -0.15 9.35 9.24
CA ASN A 18 0.59 8.11 9.44
C ASN A 18 0.38 7.19 8.21
N PRO A 19 1.43 6.78 7.49
CA PRO A 19 1.31 6.05 6.22
C PRO A 19 0.42 4.82 6.33
N THR A 20 0.65 4.00 7.36
CA THR A 20 -0.07 2.76 7.57
C THR A 20 -1.56 2.96 7.84
N LYS A 21 -1.92 3.97 8.63
CA LYS A 21 -3.32 4.31 8.90
C LYS A 21 -4.04 4.84 7.66
N GLU A 22 -3.39 5.71 6.91
CA GLU A 22 -3.98 6.25 5.66
C GLU A 22 -4.16 5.15 4.61
N VAL A 23 -3.24 4.20 4.52
CA VAL A 23 -3.40 3.02 3.64
C VAL A 23 -4.60 2.17 4.07
N ILE A 24 -4.76 1.85 5.36
CA ILE A 24 -5.92 1.07 5.83
C ILE A 24 -7.22 1.80 5.55
N LYS A 25 -7.26 3.11 5.81
CA LYS A 25 -8.42 3.94 5.50
C LYS A 25 -8.77 3.90 4.01
N ALA A 26 -7.76 4.02 3.13
CA ALA A 26 -7.97 3.93 1.68
C ALA A 26 -8.50 2.54 1.26
N ILE A 27 -8.05 1.46 1.92
CA ILE A 27 -8.56 0.11 1.66
C ILE A 27 -10.05 0.04 1.94
N GLU A 28 -10.50 0.59 3.07
CA GLU A 28 -11.92 0.59 3.45
C GLU A 28 -12.76 1.51 2.54
N GLU A 29 -12.31 2.75 2.31
CA GLU A 29 -13.06 3.75 1.55
C GLU A 29 -13.21 3.39 0.07
N HIS A 30 -12.18 2.76 -0.53
CA HIS A 30 -12.18 2.37 -1.94
C HIS A 30 -12.45 0.88 -2.15
N SER A 31 -12.77 0.12 -1.10
CA SER A 31 -13.02 -1.33 -1.16
C SER A 31 -11.89 -2.10 -1.86
N ILE A 32 -10.64 -1.76 -1.55
CA ILE A 32 -9.45 -2.37 -2.16
C ILE A 32 -9.37 -3.84 -1.74
N GLN A 33 -9.19 -4.73 -2.72
CA GLN A 33 -9.15 -6.18 -2.50
C GLN A 33 -7.73 -6.74 -2.43
N LEU A 34 -6.75 -5.99 -2.95
CA LEU A 34 -5.35 -6.38 -2.97
C LEU A 34 -4.46 -5.14 -2.85
N VAL A 35 -3.53 -5.20 -1.91
CA VAL A 35 -2.45 -4.21 -1.77
C VAL A 35 -1.16 -4.84 -2.25
N VAL A 36 -0.47 -4.15 -3.17
CA VAL A 36 0.86 -4.54 -3.65
C VAL A 36 1.85 -3.47 -3.19
N ILE A 37 2.85 -3.88 -2.42
CA ILE A 37 3.90 -2.99 -1.88
C ILE A 37 5.27 -3.55 -2.20
N GLU A 38 6.19 -2.66 -2.55
CA GLU A 38 7.58 -3.04 -2.77
C GLU A 38 8.31 -3.27 -1.44
N SER A 39 9.05 -4.38 -1.36
CA SER A 39 10.05 -4.61 -0.32
C SER A 39 11.34 -3.89 -0.73
N LEU A 40 11.51 -2.62 -0.35
CA LEU A 40 12.78 -1.93 -0.58
C LEU A 40 13.91 -2.62 0.22
N ARG A 41 14.76 -3.37 -0.49
CA ARG A 41 16.01 -3.91 0.07
C ARG A 41 17.12 -2.84 0.01
N GLU A 42 17.62 -2.52 1.21
CA GLU A 42 18.93 -1.92 1.53
C GLU A 42 19.11 -0.39 1.36
N LYS A 43 19.56 0.24 2.48
CA LYS A 43 19.98 1.64 2.69
C LYS A 43 18.80 2.62 2.85
N ILE A 44 18.23 2.82 4.04
CA ILE A 44 18.79 3.74 5.05
C ILE A 44 18.21 3.54 6.48
N SER A 45 17.26 2.64 6.74
CA SER A 45 16.71 2.49 8.10
C SER A 45 16.12 1.12 8.41
N GLU A 46 16.97 0.14 8.73
CA GLU A 46 16.57 -1.19 9.23
C GLU A 46 15.70 -1.17 10.51
N ILE A 47 15.47 0.00 11.11
CA ILE A 47 14.72 0.16 12.36
C ILE A 47 13.24 0.53 12.14
N PHE A 48 12.84 1.07 10.98
CA PHE A 48 11.47 1.61 10.78
C PHE A 48 10.56 0.77 9.88
N TRP A 49 11.09 -0.14 9.07
CA TRP A 49 10.31 -0.82 8.00
C TRP A 49 9.73 -2.18 8.39
N GLY A 50 10.33 -2.87 9.37
CA GLY A 50 9.84 -4.18 9.81
C GLY A 50 8.44 -4.13 10.43
N ASP A 51 8.09 -3.01 11.08
CA ASP A 51 6.82 -2.86 11.76
C ASP A 51 5.69 -2.45 10.83
N GLU A 52 5.89 -1.58 9.83
CA GLU A 52 4.79 -1.05 9.01
C GLU A 52 4.22 -2.08 8.03
N VAL A 53 5.08 -2.80 7.30
CA VAL A 53 4.64 -3.87 6.38
C VAL A 53 3.98 -5.01 7.15
N LYS A 54 4.56 -5.36 8.31
CA LYS A 54 3.98 -6.36 9.20
C LYS A 54 2.63 -5.90 9.75
N TYR A 55 2.53 -4.65 10.20
CA TYR A 55 1.28 -4.06 10.67
C TYR A 55 0.22 -4.07 9.58
N LEU A 56 0.57 -3.70 8.34
CA LEU A 56 -0.36 -3.78 7.21
C LEU A 56 -0.85 -5.21 7.00
N LYS A 57 0.05 -6.20 7.00
CA LYS A 57 -0.33 -7.62 6.87
C LYS A 57 -1.22 -8.11 8.01
N GLU A 58 -1.04 -7.58 9.22
CA GLU A 58 -1.83 -7.96 10.40
C GLU A 58 -3.18 -7.25 10.51
N ARG A 59 -3.34 -6.08 9.88
CA ARG A 59 -4.51 -5.19 10.09
C ARG A 59 -5.32 -4.92 8.83
N ALA A 60 -4.75 -5.05 7.65
CA ALA A 60 -5.49 -4.82 6.41
C ALA A 60 -6.62 -5.86 6.28
N PRO A 61 -7.85 -5.45 5.93
CA PRO A 61 -8.96 -6.36 5.70
C PRO A 61 -8.87 -7.07 4.33
N CYS A 62 -7.70 -7.04 3.67
CA CYS A 62 -7.46 -7.58 2.34
C CYS A 62 -6.09 -8.24 2.24
N GLU A 63 -5.81 -8.90 1.12
CA GLU A 63 -4.50 -9.49 0.86
C GLU A 63 -3.44 -8.39 0.66
N VAL A 64 -2.25 -8.59 1.25
CA VAL A 64 -1.10 -7.70 1.10
C VAL A 64 0.07 -8.49 0.52
N LEU A 65 0.35 -8.28 -0.76
CA LEU A 65 1.47 -8.86 -1.47
C LEU A 65 2.68 -7.93 -1.41
N THR A 66 3.83 -8.52 -1.10
CA THR A 66 5.11 -7.83 -1.13
C THR A 66 5.87 -8.29 -2.36
N ILE A 67 6.31 -7.35 -3.21
CA ILE A 67 7.09 -7.62 -4.43
C ILE A 67 8.50 -7.09 -4.33
#